data_AF-J9EKQ8-F1
#
_entry.id   AF-J9EKQ8-F1
#
_cell.length_a   1.000
_cell.length_b   1.000
_cell.length_c   1.000
_cell.angle_alpha   90.00
_cell.angle_beta   90.00
_cell.angle_gamma   90.00
#
_symmetry.space_group_name_H-M   'P 1'
#
loop_
_entity.id
_entity.type
_entity.pdbx_description
1 polymer ?
#
loop_
_entity_poly.entity_id
_entity_poly.type
_entity_poly.pdbx_seq_one_letter_code
_entity_poly.pdbx_strand_id
1 'polypeptide(L)'
;CNATPEELFQGAVLRNCKGADGTKKIVTENFQNLKSTVKGLYFGANWCPPCRSFSQQLISCYESLKNAGIPFEIFFCSSDRSQESFEHHFSTMPWLAFPYDPQKATQLTRLYSVN
;
A
#
# COMPACT_ATOMS: atom_id res chain seq x y z
N CYS A 1 -16.02 1.68 18.98
CA CYS A 1 -15.10 0.56 19.23
C CYS A 1 -13.91 0.73 18.29
N ASN A 2 -12.68 0.79 18.80
CA ASN A 2 -11.50 0.83 17.94
C ASN A 2 -11.22 -0.61 17.48
N ALA A 3 -11.11 -0.83 16.18
CA ALA A 3 -10.76 -2.15 15.62
C ALA A 3 -9.35 -2.55 16.06
N THR A 4 -9.12 -3.85 16.28
CA THR A 4 -7.77 -4.34 16.62
C THR A 4 -6.86 -4.26 15.39
N PRO A 5 -5.53 -4.21 15.57
CA PRO A 5 -4.60 -4.30 14.45
C PRO A 5 -4.92 -5.53 13.58
N GLU A 6 -5.19 -6.70 14.17
CA GLU A 6 -5.47 -7.91 13.40
C GLU A 6 -6.71 -7.76 12.50
N GLU A 7 -7.77 -7.13 13.00
CA GLU A 7 -8.99 -6.87 12.22
C GLU A 7 -8.71 -5.92 11.04
N LEU A 8 -7.85 -4.91 11.23
CA LEU A 8 -7.47 -3.97 10.17
C LEU A 8 -6.62 -4.63 9.08
N PHE A 9 -5.79 -5.61 9.44
CA PHE A 9 -4.99 -6.39 8.50
C PHE A 9 -5.74 -7.57 7.87
N GLN A 10 -6.93 -7.91 8.36
CA GLN A 10 -7.77 -8.92 7.74
C GLN A 10 -8.43 -8.40 6.45
N GLY A 11 -8.56 -9.31 5.48
CA GLY A 11 -9.33 -9.10 4.26
C GLY A 11 -8.50 -8.89 3.00
N ALA A 12 -9.11 -8.16 2.07
CA ALA A 12 -8.58 -7.93 0.74
C ALA A 12 -7.40 -6.94 0.76
N VAL A 13 -6.40 -7.21 -0.05
CA VAL A 13 -5.31 -6.31 -0.42
C VAL A 13 -5.23 -6.24 -1.94
N LEU A 14 -4.81 -5.10 -2.44
CA LEU A 14 -4.70 -4.81 -3.86
C LEU A 14 -3.24 -4.96 -4.29
N ARG A 15 -3.01 -5.73 -5.35
CA ARG A 15 -1.72 -5.87 -6.02
C ARG A 15 -1.77 -5.20 -7.39
N ASN A 16 -0.78 -4.37 -7.66
CA ASN A 16 -0.56 -3.83 -9.00
C ASN A 16 0.21 -4.85 -9.85
N CYS A 17 -0.50 -5.54 -10.74
CA CYS A 17 0.09 -6.47 -11.70
C CYS A 17 0.24 -5.79 -13.06
N LYS A 18 1.44 -5.84 -13.63
CA LYS A 18 1.63 -5.49 -15.05
C LYS A 18 1.05 -6.61 -15.90
N GLY A 19 -0.04 -6.33 -16.63
CA GLY A 19 -0.57 -7.26 -17.62
C GLY A 19 0.40 -7.42 -18.80
N ALA A 20 0.27 -8.54 -19.53
CA ALA A 20 1.14 -8.85 -20.68
C ALA A 20 1.09 -7.77 -21.78
N ASP A 21 -0.02 -7.04 -21.88
CA ASP A 21 -0.24 -5.99 -22.88
C ASP A 21 0.20 -4.59 -22.43
N GLY A 22 0.89 -4.47 -21.29
CA GLY A 22 1.21 -3.19 -20.66
C GLY A 22 0.06 -2.54 -19.91
N THR A 23 -1.16 -3.09 -20.00
CA THR A 23 -2.32 -2.68 -19.24
C THR A 23 -2.11 -2.99 -17.75
N LYS A 24 -2.19 -1.97 -16.90
CA LYS A 24 -2.10 -2.13 -15.45
C LYS A 24 -3.38 -2.81 -14.95
N LYS A 25 -3.26 -3.96 -14.31
CA LYS A 25 -4.38 -4.70 -13.72
C LYS A 25 -4.22 -4.72 -12.22
N ILE A 26 -5.21 -4.19 -11.50
CA ILE A 26 -5.28 -4.36 -10.05
C ILE A 26 -5.93 -5.72 -9.77
N VAL A 27 -5.24 -6.55 -9.01
CA VAL A 27 -5.72 -7.86 -8.58
C VAL A 27 -5.95 -7.82 -7.08
N THR A 28 -7.10 -8.34 -6.65
CA THR A 28 -7.40 -8.49 -5.23
C THR A 28 -6.87 -9.82 -4.72
N GLU A 29 -6.07 -9.79 -3.66
CA GLU A 29 -5.56 -10.96 -2.94
C GLU A 29 -6.01 -10.88 -1.48
N ASN A 30 -5.97 -12.00 -0.75
CA ASN A 30 -6.23 -11.99 0.69
C ASN A 30 -4.90 -11.82 1.44
N PHE A 31 -4.87 -10.95 2.46
CA PHE A 31 -3.69 -10.72 3.28
C PHE A 31 -3.14 -12.02 3.91
N GLN A 32 -4.01 -12.96 4.28
CA GLN A 32 -3.64 -14.25 4.88
C GLN A 32 -2.89 -15.17 3.91
N ASN A 33 -3.04 -14.97 2.60
CA ASN A 33 -2.37 -15.77 1.57
C ASN A 33 -0.96 -15.25 1.25
N LEU A 34 -0.53 -14.15 1.87
CA LEU A 34 0.79 -13.58 1.65
C LEU A 34 1.85 -14.37 2.40
N LYS A 35 3.03 -14.51 1.79
CA LYS A 35 4.18 -15.18 2.40
C LYS A 35 4.56 -14.54 3.74
N SER A 36 5.20 -15.33 4.61
CA SER A 36 5.80 -14.80 5.84
C SER A 36 6.99 -13.91 5.48
N THR A 37 6.75 -12.62 5.41
CA THR A 37 7.71 -11.57 5.08
C THR A 37 7.61 -10.44 6.09
N VAL A 38 8.65 -9.62 6.18
CA VAL A 38 8.59 -8.33 6.87
C VAL A 38 7.59 -7.45 6.13
N LYS A 39 6.64 -6.87 6.87
CA LYS A 39 5.55 -6.05 6.33
C LYS A 39 5.74 -4.61 6.80
N GLY A 40 5.89 -3.68 5.86
CA GLY A 40 5.93 -2.24 6.12
C GLY A 40 4.58 -1.60 5.83
N LEU A 41 4.14 -0.67 6.68
CA LEU A 41 3.02 0.22 6.37
C LEU A 41 3.55 1.52 5.80
N TYR A 42 3.02 1.94 4.66
CA TYR A 42 3.32 3.24 4.07
C TYR A 42 2.08 4.12 4.06
N PHE A 43 2.08 5.17 4.88
CA PHE A 43 1.02 6.17 4.92
C PHE A 43 1.38 7.32 3.98
N GLY A 44 0.49 7.66 3.05
CA GLY A 44 0.74 8.76 2.13
C GLY A 44 -0.48 9.18 1.33
N ALA A 45 -0.33 10.29 0.62
CA ALA A 45 -1.34 10.81 -0.29
C ALA A 45 -0.69 11.57 -1.45
N ASN A 46 -1.34 11.52 -2.61
CA ASN A 46 -0.81 12.09 -3.86
C ASN A 46 -0.70 13.62 -3.82
N TRP A 47 -1.54 14.27 -3.02
CA TRP A 47 -1.59 15.71 -2.87
C TRP A 47 -0.39 16.28 -2.08
N CYS A 48 0.42 15.43 -1.44
CA CYS A 48 1.57 15.85 -0.63
C CYS A 48 2.88 15.93 -1.47
N PRO A 49 3.43 17.13 -1.74
CA PRO A 49 4.63 17.29 -2.55
C PRO A 49 5.90 16.56 -2.04
N PRO A 50 6.25 16.57 -0.73
CA PRO A 50 7.41 15.83 -0.24
C PRO A 50 7.23 14.30 -0.33
N CYS A 51 5.99 13.80 -0.23
CA CYS A 51 5.71 12.37 -0.40
C CYS A 51 6.03 11.87 -1.80
N ARG A 52 5.93 12.69 -2.85
CA ARG A 52 6.30 12.27 -4.22
C ARG A 52 7.79 11.97 -4.35
N SER A 53 8.65 12.78 -3.73
CA SER A 53 10.10 12.53 -3.72
C SER A 53 10.45 11.29 -2.89
N PHE A 54 9.83 11.14 -1.72
CA PHE A 54 10.02 9.96 -0.87
C PHE A 54 9.55 8.67 -1.55
N SER A 55 8.39 8.69 -2.21
CA SER A 55 7.88 7.54 -2.96
C SER A 55 8.88 7.05 -4.01
N GLN A 56 9.57 7.96 -4.73
CA GLN A 56 10.60 7.56 -5.70
C GLN A 56 11.80 6.86 -5.03
N GLN A 57 12.31 7.40 -3.92
CA GLN A 57 13.39 6.76 -3.17
C GLN A 57 12.96 5.41 -2.59
N LEU A 58 11.72 5.32 -2.11
CA LEU A 58 11.16 4.09 -1.55
C LEU A 58 10.98 3.02 -2.64
N ILE A 59 10.59 3.40 -3.87
CA ILE A 59 10.55 2.50 -5.02
C ILE A 59 11.93 1.90 -5.29
N SER A 60 12.97 2.74 -5.40
CA SER A 60 14.33 2.26 -5.66
C SER A 60 14.84 1.32 -4.56
N CYS A 61 14.56 1.64 -3.30
CA CYS A 61 14.91 0.78 -2.16
C CYS A 61 14.15 -0.56 -2.22
N TYR A 62 12.84 -0.52 -2.46
CA TYR A 62 11.99 -1.70 -2.55
C TYR A 62 12.43 -2.64 -3.68
N GLU A 63 12.72 -2.11 -4.86
CA GLU A 63 13.25 -2.89 -5.99
C GLU A 63 14.60 -3.53 -5.65
N SER A 64 15.49 -2.79 -4.97
CA SER A 64 16.78 -3.33 -4.51
C SER A 64 16.61 -4.48 -3.52
N LEU A 65 15.71 -4.35 -2.56
CA LEU A 65 15.39 -5.41 -1.59
C LEU A 65 14.79 -6.65 -2.27
N LYS A 66 13.89 -6.45 -3.25
CA LYS A 66 13.31 -7.54 -4.05
C LYS A 66 14.37 -8.27 -4.88
N ASN A 67 15.26 -7.53 -5.53
CA ASN A 67 16.35 -8.10 -6.33
C ASN A 67 17.36 -8.88 -5.46
N ALA A 68 17.57 -8.45 -4.21
CA ALA A 68 18.37 -9.17 -3.23
C ALA A 68 17.66 -10.40 -2.63
N GLY A 69 16.40 -10.69 -3.02
CA GLY A 69 15.62 -11.81 -2.51
C GLY A 69 15.18 -11.64 -1.05
N ILE A 70 15.23 -10.41 -0.51
CA ILE A 70 14.86 -10.14 0.88
C ILE A 70 13.32 -10.21 0.99
N PRO A 71 12.77 -11.00 1.94
CA PRO A 71 11.33 -11.13 2.12
C PRO A 71 10.76 -9.87 2.79
N PHE A 72 10.53 -8.83 2.01
CA PHE A 72 9.94 -7.55 2.41
C PHE A 72 8.77 -7.17 1.50
N GLU A 73 7.69 -6.66 2.09
CA GLU A 73 6.49 -6.20 1.38
C GLU A 73 5.97 -4.90 2.01
N ILE A 74 5.51 -3.96 1.19
CA ILE A 74 4.91 -2.70 1.64
C ILE A 74 3.41 -2.75 1.41
N PHE A 75 2.63 -2.27 2.38
CA PHE A 75 1.20 -2.04 2.28
C PHE A 75 0.94 -0.54 2.35
N PHE A 76 0.43 -0.01 1.25
CA PHE A 76 0.06 1.38 1.15
C PHE A 76 -1.30 1.64 1.80
N CYS A 77 -1.31 2.59 2.74
CA CYS A 77 -2.47 3.16 3.41
C CYS A 77 -2.70 4.55 2.84
N SER A 78 -3.62 4.66 1.89
CA SER A 78 -3.92 5.93 1.24
C SER A 78 -4.69 6.86 2.17
N SER A 79 -4.24 8.11 2.24
CA SER A 79 -4.95 9.27 2.81
C SER A 79 -5.44 10.21 1.69
N ASP A 80 -5.60 9.69 0.47
CA ASP A 80 -6.19 10.42 -0.64
C ASP A 80 -7.67 10.71 -0.38
N ARG A 81 -8.20 11.79 -0.98
CA ARG A 81 -9.57 12.27 -0.72
C ARG A 81 -10.63 11.59 -1.58
N SER A 82 -10.23 10.86 -2.62
CA SER A 82 -11.12 10.14 -3.51
C SER A 82 -10.51 8.82 -3.97
N GLN A 83 -11.36 7.86 -4.31
CA GLN A 83 -10.95 6.58 -4.87
C GLN A 83 -10.15 6.76 -6.16
N GLU A 84 -10.54 7.69 -7.04
CA GLU A 84 -9.83 7.96 -8.30
C GLU A 84 -8.41 8.48 -8.05
N SER A 85 -8.25 9.36 -7.06
CA SER A 85 -6.92 9.88 -6.67
C SER A 85 -6.04 8.75 -6.13
N PHE A 86 -6.62 7.88 -5.30
CA PHE A 86 -5.96 6.68 -4.79
C PHE A 86 -5.52 5.77 -5.92
N GLU A 87 -6.41 5.41 -6.84
CA GLU A 87 -6.12 4.50 -7.95
C GLU A 87 -5.02 5.06 -8.86
N HIS A 88 -5.10 6.35 -9.19
CA HIS A 88 -4.07 7.01 -9.98
C HIS A 88 -2.70 6.95 -9.29
N HIS A 89 -2.65 7.28 -8.00
CA HIS A 89 -1.42 7.28 -7.20
C HIS A 89 -0.85 5.86 -7.04
N PHE A 90 -1.70 4.90 -6.66
CA PHE A 90 -1.34 3.50 -6.48
C PHE A 90 -0.87 2.85 -7.79
N SER A 91 -1.38 3.29 -8.94
CA SER A 91 -0.94 2.78 -10.25
C SER A 91 0.55 2.97 -10.52
N THR A 92 1.20 3.91 -9.82
CA THR A 92 2.63 4.22 -9.95
C THR A 92 3.51 3.40 -9.01
N MET A 93 2.91 2.69 -8.06
CA MET A 93 3.63 1.98 -7.00
C MET A 93 3.74 0.47 -7.31
N PRO A 94 4.90 -0.17 -7.02
CA PRO A 94 5.14 -1.59 -7.29
C PRO A 94 4.74 -2.53 -6.13
N TRP A 95 4.21 -2.01 -5.04
CA TRP A 95 3.85 -2.76 -3.83
C TRP A 95 2.33 -2.96 -3.68
N LEU A 96 1.90 -3.51 -2.54
CA LEU A 96 0.50 -3.75 -2.21
C LEU A 96 -0.18 -2.51 -1.62
N ALA A 97 -1.50 -2.44 -1.69
CA ALA A 97 -2.30 -1.44 -0.98
C ALA A 97 -3.49 -2.08 -0.27
N PHE A 98 -4.01 -1.40 0.75
CA PHE A 98 -5.37 -1.71 1.21
C PHE A 98 -6.38 -1.13 0.21
N PRO A 99 -7.56 -1.77 0.05
CA PRO A 99 -8.68 -1.16 -0.65
C PRO A 99 -8.97 0.24 -0.10
N TYR A 100 -9.41 1.13 -0.97
CA TYR A 100 -9.75 2.49 -0.58
C TYR A 100 -10.90 2.46 0.43
N ASP A 101 -10.56 2.76 1.69
CA ASP A 101 -11.51 2.85 2.80
C ASP A 101 -11.01 3.95 3.76
N PRO A 102 -11.63 5.16 3.70
CA PRO A 102 -11.28 6.27 4.57
C PRO A 102 -11.43 5.96 6.06
N GLN A 103 -12.35 5.05 6.44
CA GLN A 103 -12.54 4.66 7.83
C GLN A 103 -11.37 3.80 8.31
N LYS A 104 -11.00 2.77 7.54
CA LYS A 104 -9.81 1.94 7.82
C LYS A 104 -8.54 2.78 7.85
N ALA A 105 -8.36 3.70 6.90
CA ALA A 105 -7.22 4.62 6.89
C ALA A 105 -7.16 5.46 8.18
N THR A 106 -8.28 6.05 8.60
CA THR A 106 -8.38 6.82 9.85
C THR A 106 -8.04 5.97 11.08
N GLN A 107 -8.51 4.72 11.14
CA GLN A 107 -8.22 3.79 12.23
C GLN A 107 -6.73 3.43 12.30
N LEU A 108 -6.10 3.13 11.15
CA LEU A 108 -4.68 2.83 11.07
C LEU A 108 -3.81 4.04 11.45
N THR A 109 -4.15 5.23 10.93
CA THR A 109 -3.45 6.47 11.27
C THR A 109 -3.48 6.74 12.77
N ARG A 110 -4.63 6.55 13.42
CA ARG A 110 -4.75 6.67 14.89
C ARG A 110 -3.95 5.61 15.65
N LEU A 111 -4.04 4.36 15.20
CA LEU A 111 -3.36 3.22 15.84
C LEU A 111 -1.84 3.41 15.84
N TYR A 112 -1.28 3.92 14.73
CA TYR A 112 0.15 4.14 14.58
C TYR A 112 0.59 5.58 14.90
N SER A 113 -0.31 6.42 15.44
CA SER A 113 -0.05 7.82 15.79
C SER A 113 0.59 8.63 14.65
N VAL A 114 0.12 8.40 13.43
CA VAL A 114 0.47 9.21 12.25
C VAL A 114 -0.39 10.48 12.32
N ASN A 115 0.22 11.66 12.21
CA ASN A 115 -0.44 12.97 12.31
C ASN A 115 -0.80 13.54 10.94
#